data_AF-A0A3G6S284-F1
#
_entry.id   AF-A0A3G6S284-F1
#
_cell.length_a   1.000
_cell.length_b   1.000
_cell.length_c   1.000
_cell.angle_alpha   90.00
_cell.angle_beta   90.00
_cell.angle_gamma   90.00
#
_symmetry.space_group_name_H-M   'P 1'
#
loop_
_entity.id
_entity.type
_entity.pdbx_description
1 polymer ?
#
loop_
_entity_poly.entity_id
_entity_poly.type
_entity_poly.pdbx_seq_one_letter_code
_entity_poly.pdbx_strand_id
1 'polypeptide(L)' 'MYTSWSTSISVANYSASRRGSGGIILKQTFHISRLSFYNRHRGEQEVQVFGPVHGAQVIKPWGAGTWTPYLK' A
#
# COMPACT_ATOMS: atom_id res chain seq x y z
N MET A 1 -0.09 9.16 15.12
CA MET A 1 0.39 8.00 14.32
C MET A 1 -0.39 7.98 13.01
N TYR A 2 0.30 7.80 11.88
CA TYR A 2 -0.29 7.70 10.55
C TYR A 2 0.05 6.35 9.93
N THR A 3 -0.84 5.85 9.08
CA THR A 3 -0.58 4.70 8.21
C THR A 3 -0.56 5.16 6.76
N SER A 4 0.41 4.68 5.97
CA SER A 4 0.50 4.98 4.54
C SER A 4 -0.32 3.99 3.73
N TRP A 5 -1.13 4.51 2.83
CA TRP A 5 -1.99 3.77 1.91
C TRP A 5 -1.78 4.28 0.49
N SER A 6 -2.20 3.50 -0.50
CA SER A 6 -2.19 3.93 -1.91
C SER A 6 -3.57 3.74 -2.51
N THR A 7 -4.01 4.69 -3.35
CA THR A 7 -5.21 4.49 -4.18
C THR A 7 -4.94 3.61 -5.39
N SER A 8 -3.67 3.28 -5.66
CA SER A 8 -3.26 2.40 -6.76
C SER A 8 -3.06 0.97 -6.26
N ILE A 9 -3.93 0.08 -6.75
CA ILE A 9 -3.82 -1.35 -6.45
C ILE A 9 -2.52 -1.97 -7.01
N SER A 10 -2.00 -1.44 -8.12
CA SER A 10 -0.72 -1.88 -8.68
C SER A 10 0.46 -1.57 -7.76
N VAL A 11 0.45 -0.42 -7.08
CA VAL A 11 1.49 -0.04 -6.10
C VAL A 11 1.40 -0.91 -4.84
N ALA A 12 0.18 -1.17 -4.35
CA ALA A 12 -0.05 -2.07 -3.22
C ALA A 12 0.41 -3.50 -3.54
N ASN A 13 0.12 -3.99 -4.75
CA ASN A 13 0.55 -5.30 -5.23
C ASN A 13 2.08 -5.39 -5.34
N TYR A 14 2.71 -4.42 -6.00
CA TYR A 14 4.19 -4.34 -6.06
C TYR A 14 4.80 -4.37 -4.65
N SER A 15 4.26 -3.57 -3.73
CA SER A 15 4.76 -3.47 -2.36
C SER A 15 4.61 -4.77 -1.56
N ALA A 16 3.49 -5.48 -1.75
CA ALA A 16 3.24 -6.77 -1.11
C ALA A 16 4.12 -7.88 -1.72
N SER A 17 4.37 -7.85 -3.02
CA SER A 17 5.11 -8.90 -3.72
C SER A 17 6.63 -8.74 -3.64
N ARG A 18 7.18 -7.51 -3.57
CA ARG A 18 8.62 -7.22 -3.75
C ARG A 18 9.60 -7.95 -2.81
N ARG A 19 9.11 -8.58 -1.74
CA ARG A 19 9.94 -9.31 -0.75
C ARG A 19 9.77 -10.84 -0.80
N GLY A 20 9.09 -11.36 -1.81
CA GLY A 20 8.86 -12.80 -2.00
C GLY A 20 7.41 -13.23 -1.78
N SER A 21 7.19 -14.54 -1.64
CA SER A 21 5.87 -15.10 -1.36
C SER A 21 5.47 -14.84 0.10
N GLY A 22 4.22 -14.42 0.33
CA GLY A 22 3.68 -14.23 1.69
C GLY A 22 3.22 -12.81 2.02
N GLY A 23 3.40 -11.84 1.12
CA GLY A 23 2.80 -10.52 1.28
C GLY A 23 1.27 -10.55 1.26
N ILE A 24 0.66 -9.54 1.89
CA ILE A 24 -0.79 -9.32 1.88
C ILE A 24 -1.10 -7.90 1.43
N ILE A 25 -2.25 -7.72 0.79
CA ILE A 25 -2.80 -6.41 0.47
C ILE A 25 -3.96 -6.14 1.44
N LEU A 26 -3.94 -4.97 2.08
CA LEU A 26 -5.07 -4.48 2.87
C LEU A 26 -5.89 -3.52 2.01
N LYS A 27 -7.20 -3.78 1.92
CA LYS A 27 -8.15 -2.92 1.21
C LYS A 27 -9.16 -2.34 2.19
N GLN A 28 -9.31 -1.03 2.19
CA GLN A 28 -10.26 -0.33 3.04
C GLN A 28 -10.83 0.89 2.32
N THR A 29 -12.08 1.21 2.64
CA THR A 29 -12.72 2.47 2.23
C THR A 29 -12.62 3.46 3.36
N PHE A 30 -12.08 4.65 3.09
CA PHE A 30 -11.95 5.72 4.06
C PHE A 30 -12.85 6.90 3.69
N HIS A 31 -13.41 7.56 4.69
CA HIS A 31 -14.03 8.86 4.50
C HIS A 31 -12.95 9.89 4.16
N ILE A 32 -13.23 10.82 3.24
CA ILE A 32 -12.24 11.78 2.74
C ILE A 32 -11.64 12.66 3.85
N SER A 33 -12.42 12.94 4.91
CA SER A 33 -11.97 13.71 6.08
C SER A 33 -10.86 13.02 6.90
N ARG A 34 -10.64 11.71 6.70
CA ARG A 34 -9.56 10.97 7.35
C ARG A 34 -8.27 10.94 6.53
N LEU A 35 -8.32 11.43 5.29
CA LEU A 35 -7.22 11.37 4.34
C LEU A 35 -6.38 12.64 4.42
N SER A 36 -5.08 12.46 4.60
CA SER A 36 -4.08 13.49 4.33
C SER A 36 -3.37 13.11 3.03
N PHE A 37 -3.64 13.85 1.96
CA PHE A 37 -3.05 13.60 0.65
C PHE A 37 -1.57 14.01 0.66
N TYR A 38 -0.68 13.03 0.53
CA TYR A 38 0.77 13.25 0.48
C TYR A 38 1.25 12.93 -0.94
N ASN A 39 1.31 13.94 -1.81
CA ASN A 39 1.81 13.76 -3.17
C ASN A 39 3.30 14.13 -3.28
N ARG A 40 4.15 13.46 -2.50
CA ARG A 40 5.61 13.71 -2.53
C ARG A 40 6.31 12.96 -3.67
N HIS A 41 5.77 11.82 -4.10
CA HIS A 41 6.24 11.02 -5.22
C HIS A 41 5.13 10.86 -6.27
N ARG A 42 5.31 11.44 -7.45
CA ARG A 42 4.30 11.56 -8.55
C ARG A 42 3.76 10.24 -9.13
N GLY A 43 4.02 9.08 -8.52
CA GLY A 43 3.56 7.77 -9.00
C GLY A 43 2.94 6.86 -7.94
N GLU A 44 3.11 7.15 -6.65
CA GLU A 44 2.67 6.24 -5.58
C GLU A 44 1.18 6.38 -5.24
N GLN A 45 0.58 7.52 -5.60
CA GLN A 45 -0.77 7.91 -5.19
C GLN A 45 -0.98 7.69 -3.69
N GLU A 46 0.03 8.11 -2.90
CA GLU A 46 0.07 7.88 -1.47
C GLU A 46 -0.95 8.77 -0.75
N VAL A 47 -1.67 8.16 0.21
CA VAL A 47 -2.53 8.84 1.16
C VAL A 47 -2.17 8.40 2.57
N GLN A 48 -2.11 9.35 3.49
CA GLN A 48 -1.91 9.06 4.90
C GLN A 48 -3.26 9.04 5.61
N VAL A 49 -3.49 8.00 6.39
CA VAL A 49 -4.70 7.87 7.22
C VAL A 49 -4.30 8.05 8.67
N PHE A 50 -4.99 8.97 9.35
CA PHE A 50 -4.77 9.21 10.78
C PHE A 50 -5.39 8.09 11.64
N GLY A 51 -4.60 7.64 12.63
CA GLY A 51 -4.99 6.65 13.63
C GLY A 51 -4.85 5.19 13.17
N PRO A 52 -5.09 4.23 14.09
CA PRO A 52 -5.13 2.82 13.72
C PRO A 52 -6.29 2.55 12.75
N VAL A 53 -6.07 1.62 11.83
CA VAL A 53 -7.08 1.17 10.87
C VAL A 53 -7.49 -0.25 11.21
N HIS A 54 -8.80 -0.47 11.35
CA HIS A 54 -9.39 -1.77 11.65
C HIS A 54 -10.34 -2.19 10.52
N GLY A 55 -10.61 -3.49 10.41
CA GLY A 55 -11.62 -4.02 9.48
C GLY A 55 -11.25 -3.93 8.00
N ALA A 56 -9.96 -3.83 7.65
CA ALA A 56 -9.54 -3.89 6.26
C ALA A 56 -9.74 -5.31 5.69
N GLN A 57 -10.22 -5.40 4.46
CA GLN A 57 -10.28 -6.65 3.72
C GLN A 57 -8.87 -7.08 3.35
N VAL A 58 -8.55 -8.36 3.58
CA VAL A 58 -7.28 -8.96 3.19
C VAL A 58 -7.41 -9.57 1.80
N ILE A 59 -6.50 -9.22 0.90
CA ILE A 59 -6.45 -9.73 -0.47
C ILE A 59 -5.05 -10.29 -0.73
N LYS A 60 -4.98 -11.37 -1.51
CA LYS A 60 -3.71 -11.95 -1.97
C LYS A 60 -3.11 -11.10 -3.10
N PRO A 61 -1.81 -10.79 -3.04
CA PRO A 61 -1.14 -10.16 -4.18
C PRO A 61 -1.09 -11.13 -5.37
N TRP A 62 -1.09 -10.58 -6.56
CA TRP A 62 -0.90 -11.28 -7.82
C TRP A 62 0.48 -10.93 -8.39
N GLY A 63 1.41 -11.86 -8.23
CA GLY A 63 2.79 -11.69 -8.68
C GLY A 63 3.73 -12.27 -7.63
N ALA A 64 4.40 -13.36 -7.98
CA ALA A 64 5.56 -13.79 -7.24
C ALA A 64 6.63 -12.72 -7.44
N GLY A 65 6.91 -11.91 -6.42
CA GLY A 65 7.93 -10.89 -6.57
C GLY A 65 9.27 -11.55 -6.80
N THR A 66 9.83 -11.35 -7.98
CA THR A 66 11.27 -11.45 -8.17
C THR A 66 11.90 -10.39 -7.28
N TRP A 67 12.61 -10.85 -6.25
CA TRP A 67 13.49 -10.01 -5.47
C TRP A 67 14.52 -9.39 -6.43
N THR A 68 14.37 -8.12 -6.75
CA THR A 68 15.43 -7.36 -7.41
C THR A 68 16.16 -6.59 -6.31
N PRO A 69 17.35 -7.01 -5.87
CA PRO A 69 18.14 -6.16 -5.00
C PRO A 69 18.46 -4.90 -5.79
N TYR A 70 18.14 -3.75 -5.21
CA TYR A 70 18.72 -2.50 -5.69
C TYR A 70 20.23 -2.62 -5.53
N LEU A 71 20.95 -2.86 -6.64
CA LEU A 71 22.37 -2.57 -6.70
C LEU A 71 22.48 -1.04 -6.76
N LYS A 72 23.05 -0.48 -5.68
CA LYS A 72 23.41 0.93 -5.58
C LYS A 72 24.51 1.28 -6.58
#